data_AF-A0A7V4UGB5-F1
#
_entry.id   AF-A0A7V4UGB5-F1
#
_cell.length_a   1.000
_cell.length_b   1.000
_cell.length_c   1.000
_cell.angle_alpha   90.00
_cell.angle_beta   90.00
_cell.angle_gamma   90.00
#
_symmetry.space_group_name_H-M   'P 1'
#
loop_
_entity.id
_entity.type
_entity.pdbx_description
1 polymer ?
#
loop_
_entity_poly.entity_id
_entity_poly.type
_entity_poly.pdbx_seq_one_letter_code
_entity_poly.pdbx_strand_id
1 'polypeptide(L)'
;MSAQRLVGLSAVLPALAIAFVVRYRRALEPIPQRRAWAWRRLWAGFPPPQSPLAALVWKHGREMVPVGLPVFGVAVMLSLLAAATAATSPRNDPFEVAGATLILFAATAGIVLSVLLGVGTFLDDLRPGINTFWRSRPISPHAWFWTKFVVGLGVLLAGAAGLPGLALRVVTGPSEASFAALCLPVALGLYALTALTTTLVRHTLYAGALAAGVAAIVHAAAEVTAGSGFEGGPLTAPPAAFAAAFLATFCAATVFAWQAAARDWSVPQGRG
;
A
#
# COMPACT_ATOMS: atom_id res chain seq x y z
N MET A 1 -8.93 -12.09 25.74
CA MET A 1 -9.81 -11.52 24.70
C MET A 1 -11.06 -12.38 24.61
N SER A 2 -12.27 -11.83 24.78
CA SER A 2 -13.49 -12.65 24.80
C SER A 2 -13.83 -13.18 23.40
N ALA A 3 -14.31 -14.43 23.31
CA ALA A 3 -14.65 -15.11 22.05
C ALA A 3 -15.58 -14.28 21.14
N GLN A 4 -16.43 -13.41 21.73
CA GLN A 4 -17.29 -12.48 20.99
C GLN A 4 -16.52 -11.48 20.10
N ARG A 5 -15.32 -11.02 20.49
CA ARG A 5 -14.53 -10.08 19.67
C ARG A 5 -13.92 -10.76 18.44
N LEU A 6 -13.55 -12.03 18.56
CA LEU A 6 -13.03 -12.82 17.43
C LEU A 6 -14.13 -13.13 16.41
N VAL A 7 -15.35 -13.43 16.87
CA VAL A 7 -16.52 -13.64 15.99
C VAL A 7 -16.87 -12.37 15.21
N GLY A 8 -16.84 -11.20 15.86
CA GLY A 8 -17.07 -9.92 15.18
C GLY A 8 -16.09 -9.63 14.04
N LEU A 9 -14.79 -9.84 14.26
CA LEU A 9 -13.76 -9.67 13.21
C LEU A 9 -13.92 -10.66 12.05
N SER A 10 -14.34 -11.89 12.34
CA SER A 10 -14.56 -12.92 11.32
C SER A 10 -15.72 -12.62 10.36
N ALA A 11 -16.72 -11.84 10.79
CA ALA A 11 -17.85 -11.41 9.94
C ALA A 11 -17.53 -10.15 9.10
N VAL A 12 -16.64 -9.30 9.58
CA VAL A 12 -16.25 -8.05 8.89
C VAL A 12 -15.46 -8.35 7.61
N LEU A 13 -14.53 -9.30 7.64
CA LEU A 13 -13.73 -9.68 6.47
C LEU A 13 -14.56 -10.18 5.28
N PRO A 14 -15.51 -11.14 5.43
CA PRO A 14 -16.37 -11.55 4.34
C PRO A 14 -17.33 -10.45 3.90
N ALA A 15 -17.83 -9.60 4.81
CA ALA A 15 -18.64 -8.45 4.42
C ALA A 15 -17.85 -7.44 3.55
N LEU A 16 -16.59 -7.17 3.91
CA LEU A 16 -15.69 -6.33 3.11
C LEU A 16 -15.35 -6.99 1.76
N ALA A 17 -15.12 -8.31 1.75
CA ALA A 17 -14.87 -9.05 0.50
C ALA A 17 -16.09 -9.01 -0.43
N ILE A 18 -17.30 -9.23 0.09
CA ILE A 18 -18.55 -9.11 -0.66
C ILE A 18 -18.72 -7.67 -1.17
N ALA A 19 -18.52 -6.67 -0.31
CA ALA A 19 -18.60 -5.27 -0.71
C ALA A 19 -17.58 -4.92 -1.79
N PHE A 20 -16.36 -5.44 -1.70
CA PHE A 20 -15.33 -5.31 -2.72
C PHE A 20 -15.77 -5.94 -4.04
N VAL A 21 -16.25 -7.19 -4.05
CA VAL A 21 -16.72 -7.87 -5.27
C VAL A 21 -17.89 -7.12 -5.90
N VAL A 22 -18.88 -6.70 -5.11
CA VAL A 22 -20.04 -5.93 -5.58
C VAL A 22 -19.60 -4.59 -6.18
N ARG A 23 -18.66 -3.89 -5.52
CA ARG A 23 -18.13 -2.61 -6.05
C ARG A 23 -17.18 -2.80 -7.23
N TYR A 24 -16.40 -3.88 -7.26
CA TYR A 24 -15.49 -4.18 -8.36
C TYR A 24 -16.27 -4.45 -9.64
N ARG A 25 -17.38 -5.19 -9.55
CA ARG A 25 -18.32 -5.36 -10.68
C ARG A 25 -18.81 -4.00 -11.21
N ARG A 26 -19.17 -3.07 -10.32
CA ARG A 26 -19.56 -1.70 -10.72
C ARG A 26 -18.40 -0.85 -11.22
N ALA A 27 -17.16 -1.14 -10.80
CA ALA A 27 -15.97 -0.46 -11.29
C ALA A 27 -15.57 -0.91 -12.70
N LEU A 28 -16.02 -2.09 -13.14
CA LEU A 28 -15.91 -2.55 -14.52
C LEU A 28 -16.94 -1.89 -15.45
N GLU A 29 -17.99 -1.26 -14.89
CA GLU A 29 -18.91 -0.46 -15.69
C GLU A 29 -18.19 0.80 -16.19
N PRO A 30 -18.48 1.28 -17.42
CA PRO A 30 -17.88 2.50 -17.95
C PRO A 30 -18.10 3.66 -16.98
N ILE A 31 -17.02 4.22 -16.45
CA ILE A 31 -17.11 5.34 -15.51
C ILE A 31 -17.82 6.50 -16.22
N PRO A 32 -18.97 6.98 -15.71
CA PRO A 32 -19.65 8.11 -16.29
C PRO A 32 -18.69 9.32 -16.31
N GLN A 33 -18.43 9.89 -17.49
CA GLN A 33 -17.45 10.97 -17.68
C GLN A 33 -17.61 12.14 -16.70
N ARG A 34 -18.82 12.36 -16.15
CA ARG A 34 -19.13 13.38 -15.14
C ARG A 34 -18.32 13.26 -13.83
N ARG A 35 -17.91 12.06 -13.40
CA ARG A 35 -17.14 11.91 -12.14
C ARG A 35 -15.65 12.26 -12.29
N ALA A 36 -15.09 12.03 -13.48
CA ALA A 36 -13.73 12.47 -13.83
C ALA A 36 -13.61 14.01 -13.90
N TRP A 37 -14.73 14.72 -14.07
CA TRP A 37 -14.77 16.18 -14.17
C TRP A 37 -14.54 16.92 -12.84
N ALA A 38 -15.01 16.37 -11.71
CA ALA A 38 -14.89 17.05 -10.42
C ALA A 38 -13.42 17.22 -10.00
N TRP A 39 -12.62 16.16 -10.12
CA TRP A 39 -11.19 16.22 -9.84
C TRP A 39 -10.44 17.09 -10.85
N ARG A 40 -10.81 17.07 -12.14
CA ARG A 40 -10.19 17.94 -13.15
C ARG A 40 -10.32 19.43 -12.81
N ARG A 41 -11.43 19.86 -12.18
CA ARG A 41 -11.64 21.26 -11.77
C ARG A 41 -10.69 21.72 -10.67
N LEU A 42 -10.36 20.86 -9.70
CA LEU A 42 -9.39 21.18 -8.63
C LEU A 42 -8.00 21.54 -9.20
N TRP A 43 -7.67 21.01 -10.38
CA TRP A 43 -6.40 21.25 -11.05
C TRP A 43 -6.48 22.25 -12.20
N ALA A 44 -7.67 22.76 -12.54
CA ALA A 44 -7.87 23.64 -13.69
C ALA A 44 -7.29 25.06 -13.50
N GLY A 45 -7.03 25.45 -12.24
CA GLY A 45 -6.49 26.77 -11.92
C GLY A 45 -4.97 26.91 -12.07
N PHE A 46 -4.24 25.82 -12.33
CA PHE A 46 -2.78 25.85 -12.40
C PHE A 46 -2.30 25.72 -13.86
N PRO A 47 -1.45 26.64 -14.34
CA PRO A 47 -0.91 26.55 -15.69
C PRO A 47 -0.02 25.30 -15.81
N PRO A 48 -0.05 24.60 -16.97
CA PRO A 48 0.84 23.48 -17.20
C PRO A 48 2.30 23.99 -17.18
N PRO A 49 3.19 23.31 -16.45
CA PRO A 49 4.58 23.74 -16.39
C PRO A 49 5.28 23.55 -17.74
N GLN A 50 6.21 24.45 -18.05
CA GLN A 50 6.88 24.51 -19.35
C GLN A 50 8.05 23.52 -19.49
N SER A 51 8.65 23.08 -18.38
CA SER A 51 9.74 22.10 -18.44
C SER A 51 9.21 20.66 -18.55
N PRO A 52 9.85 19.77 -19.34
CA PRO A 52 9.41 18.38 -19.49
C PRO A 52 9.35 17.62 -18.16
N LEU A 53 10.33 17.82 -17.28
CA LEU A 53 10.37 17.19 -15.96
C LEU A 53 9.24 17.68 -15.06
N ALA A 54 8.98 19.00 -15.03
CA ALA A 54 7.87 19.52 -14.24
C ALA A 54 6.53 19.05 -14.81
N ALA A 55 6.38 18.91 -16.13
CA ALA A 55 5.17 18.36 -16.73
C ALA A 55 4.94 16.89 -16.32
N LEU A 56 6.01 16.09 -16.21
CA LEU A 56 5.94 14.72 -15.68
C LEU A 56 5.53 14.70 -14.20
N VAL A 57 6.20 15.51 -13.35
CA VAL A 57 5.86 15.61 -11.92
C VAL A 57 4.41 16.07 -11.75
N TRP A 58 4.00 17.06 -12.54
CA TRP A 58 2.64 17.59 -12.54
C TRP A 58 1.60 16.55 -12.94
N LYS A 59 1.83 15.85 -14.07
CA LYS A 59 0.98 14.73 -14.52
C LYS A 59 0.88 13.69 -13.41
N HIS A 60 2.02 13.29 -12.86
CA HIS A 60 2.11 12.24 -11.87
C HIS A 60 1.37 12.62 -10.58
N GLY A 61 1.55 13.83 -10.07
CA GLY A 61 0.80 14.33 -8.92
C GLY A 61 -0.72 14.26 -9.13
N ARG A 62 -1.19 14.61 -10.33
CA ARG A 62 -2.63 14.54 -10.67
C ARG A 62 -3.19 13.13 -10.72
N GLU A 63 -2.38 12.16 -11.11
CA GLU A 63 -2.75 10.74 -11.16
C GLU A 63 -2.71 10.11 -9.77
N MET A 64 -1.73 10.50 -8.95
CA MET A 64 -1.51 9.92 -7.64
C MET A 64 -2.44 10.47 -6.57
N VAL A 65 -2.85 11.73 -6.62
CA VAL A 65 -3.69 12.34 -5.57
C VAL A 65 -5.04 11.63 -5.37
N PRO A 66 -5.84 11.32 -6.42
CA PRO A 66 -7.11 10.63 -6.25
C PRO A 66 -6.98 9.23 -5.65
N VAL A 67 -5.82 8.59 -5.79
CA VAL A 67 -5.53 7.25 -5.25
C VAL A 67 -4.91 7.34 -3.85
N GLY A 68 -3.96 8.25 -3.66
CA GLY A 68 -3.25 8.45 -2.41
C GLY A 68 -4.14 9.00 -1.30
N LEU A 69 -5.10 9.87 -1.61
CA LEU A 69 -5.94 10.52 -0.60
C LEU A 69 -6.89 9.53 0.11
N PRO A 70 -7.63 8.63 -0.58
CA PRO A 70 -8.38 7.57 0.09
C PRO A 70 -7.52 6.64 0.93
N VAL A 71 -6.32 6.28 0.46
CA VAL A 71 -5.40 5.38 1.18
C VAL A 71 -4.93 6.03 2.46
N PHE A 72 -4.49 7.28 2.36
CA PHE A 72 -4.13 8.09 3.51
C PHE A 72 -5.30 8.20 4.50
N GLY A 73 -6.51 8.48 3.99
CA GLY A 73 -7.73 8.55 4.81
C GLY A 73 -8.07 7.23 5.53
N VAL A 74 -8.01 6.09 4.84
CA VAL A 74 -8.24 4.76 5.44
C VAL A 74 -7.22 4.49 6.53
N ALA A 75 -5.95 4.78 6.24
CA ALA A 75 -4.90 4.56 7.19
C ALA A 75 -5.09 5.45 8.44
N VAL A 76 -5.41 6.74 8.27
CA VAL A 76 -5.73 7.65 9.39
C VAL A 76 -6.91 7.11 10.19
N MET A 77 -7.98 6.64 9.53
CA MET A 77 -9.15 6.08 10.20
C MET A 77 -8.82 4.82 11.01
N LEU A 78 -8.02 3.89 10.47
CA LEU A 78 -7.57 2.70 11.19
C LEU A 78 -6.71 3.06 12.41
N SER A 79 -5.91 4.11 12.31
CA SER A 79 -5.16 4.67 13.45
C SER A 79 -6.11 5.15 14.53
N LEU A 80 -7.07 6.02 14.18
CA LEU A 80 -8.01 6.58 15.13
C LEU A 80 -8.82 5.48 15.82
N LEU A 81 -9.20 4.43 15.08
CA LEU A 81 -9.88 3.26 15.64
C LEU A 81 -9.00 2.51 16.65
N ALA A 82 -7.73 2.25 16.31
CA ALA A 82 -6.78 1.61 17.23
C ALA A 82 -6.57 2.46 18.50
N ALA A 83 -6.37 3.77 18.37
CA ALA A 83 -6.27 4.70 19.50
C ALA A 83 -7.52 4.65 20.38
N ALA A 84 -8.72 4.69 19.77
CA ALA A 84 -9.98 4.63 20.50
C ALA A 84 -10.09 3.30 21.29
N THR A 85 -9.69 2.17 20.72
CA THR A 85 -9.73 0.88 21.44
C THR A 85 -8.76 0.84 22.61
N ALA A 86 -7.56 1.41 22.46
CA ALA A 86 -6.56 1.41 23.52
C ALA A 86 -6.85 2.43 24.62
N ALA A 87 -7.53 3.55 24.31
CA ALA A 87 -7.99 4.54 25.29
C ALA A 87 -9.08 4.01 26.24
N THR A 88 -9.75 2.91 25.90
CA THR A 88 -10.73 2.26 26.81
C THR A 88 -10.08 1.43 27.92
N SER A 89 -8.75 1.24 27.90
CA SER A 89 -8.02 0.53 28.94
C SER A 89 -7.72 1.49 30.11
N PRO A 90 -8.24 1.25 31.33
CA PRO A 90 -8.00 2.13 32.48
C PRO A 90 -6.56 2.11 33.01
N ARG A 91 -5.68 1.28 32.42
CA ARG A 91 -4.27 1.13 32.81
C ARG A 91 -3.28 1.87 31.89
N ASN A 92 -3.73 2.39 30.76
CA ASN A 92 -2.80 2.91 29.77
C ASN A 92 -2.74 4.43 29.85
N ASP A 93 -1.53 4.99 29.87
CA ASP A 93 -1.33 6.42 29.66
C ASP A 93 -1.83 6.79 28.25
N PRO A 94 -2.72 7.80 28.08
CA PRO A 94 -3.16 8.27 26.78
C PRO A 94 -2.03 8.55 25.79
N PHE A 95 -0.88 9.02 26.25
CA PHE A 95 0.28 9.30 25.40
C PHE A 95 0.98 8.03 24.90
N GLU A 96 1.08 7.01 25.74
CA GLU A 96 1.61 5.69 25.38
C GLU A 96 0.71 5.01 24.33
N VAL A 97 -0.61 5.08 24.54
CA VAL A 97 -1.62 4.60 23.58
C VAL A 97 -1.50 5.31 22.24
N ALA A 98 -1.38 6.63 22.25
CA ALA A 98 -1.23 7.44 21.05
C ALA A 98 0.05 7.07 20.29
N GLY A 99 1.17 6.87 20.99
CA GLY A 99 2.44 6.43 20.43
C GLY A 99 2.36 5.08 19.73
N ALA A 100 1.91 4.06 20.45
CA ALA A 100 1.76 2.71 19.91
C ALA A 100 0.81 2.67 18.69
N THR A 101 -0.27 3.44 18.75
CA THR A 101 -1.22 3.56 17.64
C THR A 101 -0.58 4.20 16.40
N LEU A 102 0.15 5.29 16.61
CA LEU A 102 0.78 6.03 15.52
C LEU A 102 1.92 5.24 14.88
N ILE A 103 2.62 4.41 15.66
CA ILE A 103 3.58 3.43 15.18
C ILE A 103 2.90 2.38 14.29
N LEU A 104 1.81 1.77 14.78
CA LEU A 104 1.06 0.76 14.02
C LEU A 104 0.49 1.35 12.71
N PHE A 105 0.02 2.59 12.77
CA PHE A 105 -0.38 3.36 11.60
C PHE A 105 0.78 3.55 10.64
N ALA A 106 1.89 4.12 11.07
CA ALA A 106 3.03 4.40 10.21
C ALA A 106 3.53 3.12 9.53
N ALA A 107 3.56 2.00 10.26
CA ALA A 107 3.91 0.69 9.72
C ALA A 107 2.89 0.20 8.68
N THR A 108 1.61 0.11 9.05
CA THR A 108 0.56 -0.44 8.17
C THR A 108 0.30 0.45 6.96
N ALA A 109 0.18 1.76 7.18
CA ALA A 109 0.05 2.77 6.15
C ALA A 109 1.26 2.75 5.24
N GLY A 110 2.47 2.69 5.81
CA GLY A 110 3.72 2.63 5.05
C GLY A 110 3.77 1.43 4.11
N ILE A 111 3.41 0.23 4.60
CA ILE A 111 3.36 -0.99 3.78
C ILE A 111 2.32 -0.85 2.66
N VAL A 112 1.08 -0.50 3.00
CA VAL A 112 -0.01 -0.37 2.01
C VAL A 112 0.32 0.71 0.97
N LEU A 113 0.80 1.86 1.42
CA LEU A 113 1.19 2.96 0.56
C LEU A 113 2.37 2.56 -0.34
N SER A 114 3.36 1.83 0.17
CA SER A 114 4.47 1.31 -0.66
C SER A 114 3.99 0.42 -1.79
N VAL A 115 3.02 -0.47 -1.52
CA VAL A 115 2.45 -1.34 -2.55
C VAL A 115 1.67 -0.54 -3.58
N LEU A 116 0.78 0.34 -3.13
CA LEU A 116 -0.08 1.11 -4.01
C LEU A 116 0.69 2.14 -4.83
N LEU A 117 1.68 2.81 -4.24
CA LEU A 117 2.57 3.70 -4.97
C LEU A 117 3.38 2.89 -5.98
N GLY A 118 4.06 1.80 -5.60
CA GLY A 118 4.89 1.07 -6.57
C GLY A 118 4.10 0.44 -7.73
N VAL A 119 2.87 -0.04 -7.49
CA VAL A 119 2.00 -0.52 -8.58
C VAL A 119 1.41 0.65 -9.37
N GLY A 120 0.75 1.58 -8.70
CA GLY A 120 0.00 2.68 -9.32
C GLY A 120 0.90 3.65 -10.09
N THR A 121 2.14 3.87 -9.63
CA THR A 121 3.05 4.81 -10.28
C THR A 121 3.50 4.33 -11.67
N PHE A 122 3.73 3.03 -11.86
CA PHE A 122 4.33 2.50 -13.09
C PHE A 122 3.31 1.89 -14.06
N LEU A 123 2.26 1.28 -13.53
CA LEU A 123 1.36 0.41 -14.28
C LEU A 123 0.79 1.02 -15.56
N ASP A 124 0.15 2.19 -15.47
CA ASP A 124 -0.62 2.73 -16.59
C ASP A 124 0.27 3.07 -17.78
N ASP A 125 1.51 3.48 -17.50
CA ASP A 125 2.47 3.84 -18.53
C ASP A 125 3.18 2.61 -19.14
N LEU A 126 3.12 1.45 -18.47
CA LEU A 126 3.65 0.19 -19.00
C LEU A 126 2.68 -0.55 -19.92
N ARG A 127 1.43 -0.07 -20.04
CA ARG A 127 0.44 -0.65 -20.96
C ARG A 127 0.96 -0.60 -22.41
N PRO A 128 0.74 -1.63 -23.24
CA PRO A 128 1.33 -1.74 -24.58
C PRO A 128 1.17 -0.50 -25.47
N GLY A 129 0.02 0.17 -25.42
CA GLY A 129 -0.24 1.38 -26.23
C GLY A 129 0.41 2.67 -25.70
N ILE A 130 0.68 2.75 -24.39
CA ILE A 130 1.26 3.94 -23.76
C ILE A 130 2.79 3.85 -23.76
N ASN A 131 3.35 2.65 -23.60
CA ASN A 131 4.80 2.43 -23.65
C ASN A 131 5.40 2.82 -25.02
N THR A 132 4.73 2.47 -26.13
CA THR A 132 5.15 2.89 -27.48
C THR A 132 5.09 4.41 -27.65
N PHE A 133 4.07 5.06 -27.08
CA PHE A 133 3.98 6.52 -27.06
C PHE A 133 5.13 7.17 -26.28
N TRP A 134 5.53 6.64 -25.12
CA TRP A 134 6.65 7.20 -24.36
C TRP A 134 7.98 7.05 -25.07
N ARG A 135 8.18 5.94 -25.79
CA ARG A 135 9.40 5.70 -26.56
C ARG A 135 9.57 6.62 -27.77
N SER A 136 8.49 7.24 -28.27
CA SER A 136 8.57 8.21 -29.36
C SER A 136 8.88 9.64 -28.88
N ARG A 137 8.86 9.88 -27.56
CA ARG A 137 9.20 11.18 -26.97
C ARG A 137 10.71 11.27 -26.69
N PRO A 138 11.30 12.49 -26.69
CA PRO A 138 12.72 12.71 -26.40
C PRO A 138 13.01 12.62 -24.89
N ILE A 139 12.51 11.58 -24.22
CA ILE A 139 12.76 11.31 -22.79
C ILE A 139 13.37 9.92 -22.72
N SER A 140 14.57 9.80 -22.16
CA SER A 140 15.20 8.49 -22.01
C SER A 140 14.36 7.60 -21.06
N PRO A 141 14.24 6.29 -21.32
CA PRO A 141 13.52 5.38 -20.43
C PRO A 141 14.04 5.42 -18.98
N HIS A 142 15.34 5.65 -18.82
CA HIS A 142 15.98 5.81 -17.52
C HIS A 142 15.50 7.06 -16.78
N ALA A 143 15.46 8.22 -17.45
CA ALA A 143 14.96 9.45 -16.85
C ALA A 143 13.48 9.35 -16.47
N TRP A 144 12.66 8.71 -17.32
CA TRP A 144 11.25 8.44 -17.02
C TRP A 144 11.10 7.57 -15.76
N PHE A 145 11.84 6.46 -15.68
CA PHE A 145 11.79 5.54 -14.54
C PHE A 145 12.16 6.25 -13.24
N TRP A 146 13.32 6.92 -13.20
CA TRP A 146 13.79 7.59 -12.00
C TRP A 146 12.91 8.75 -11.59
N THR A 147 12.35 9.51 -12.53
CA THR A 147 11.40 10.59 -12.19
C THR A 147 10.20 10.01 -11.45
N LYS A 148 9.60 8.93 -11.96
CA LYS A 148 8.47 8.27 -11.29
C LYS A 148 8.85 7.67 -9.96
N PHE A 149 9.99 6.99 -9.92
CA PHE A 149 10.50 6.35 -8.72
C PHE A 149 10.71 7.38 -7.61
N VAL A 150 11.41 8.49 -7.91
CA VAL A 150 11.71 9.54 -6.93
C VAL A 150 10.46 10.28 -6.49
N VAL A 151 9.51 10.57 -7.39
CA VAL A 151 8.27 11.24 -6.98
C VAL A 151 7.40 10.33 -6.12
N GLY A 152 7.22 9.07 -6.52
CA GLY A 152 6.50 8.09 -5.69
C GLY A 152 7.19 7.87 -4.34
N LEU A 153 8.52 7.78 -4.34
CA LEU A 153 9.32 7.72 -3.12
C LEU A 153 9.11 8.95 -2.23
N GLY A 154 9.08 10.16 -2.80
CA GLY A 154 8.82 11.39 -2.06
C GLY A 154 7.44 11.38 -1.38
N VAL A 155 6.41 10.89 -2.09
CA VAL A 155 5.06 10.70 -1.52
C VAL A 155 5.07 9.67 -0.40
N LEU A 156 5.78 8.55 -0.58
CA LEU A 156 5.94 7.54 0.47
C LEU A 156 6.61 8.12 1.71
N LEU A 157 7.75 8.80 1.53
CA LEU A 157 8.50 9.41 2.62
C LEU A 157 7.63 10.42 3.36
N ALA A 158 6.94 11.31 2.65
CA ALA A 158 6.06 12.30 3.27
C ALA A 158 4.89 11.64 4.03
N GLY A 159 4.25 10.64 3.43
CA GLY A 159 3.03 10.02 3.96
C GLY A 159 3.26 8.97 5.04
N ALA A 160 4.34 8.19 4.96
CA ALA A 160 4.62 7.09 5.87
C ALA A 160 5.59 7.46 7.01
N ALA A 161 6.57 8.32 6.76
CA ALA A 161 7.63 8.62 7.72
C ALA A 161 7.67 10.08 8.15
N GLY A 162 7.51 11.03 7.22
CA GLY A 162 7.65 12.46 7.47
C GLY A 162 6.57 13.00 8.39
N LEU A 163 5.32 13.01 7.93
CA LEU A 163 4.20 13.54 8.72
C LEU A 163 3.91 12.69 9.96
N PRO A 164 3.83 11.34 9.89
CA PRO A 164 3.58 10.52 11.07
C PRO A 164 4.76 10.54 12.05
N GLY A 165 6.00 10.50 11.58
CA GLY A 165 7.18 10.52 12.45
C GLY A 165 7.37 11.86 13.16
N LEU A 166 7.09 12.99 12.49
CA LEU A 166 7.04 14.31 13.14
C LEU A 166 5.95 14.35 14.21
N ALA A 167 4.75 13.87 13.89
CA ALA A 167 3.67 13.78 14.87
C ALA A 167 4.06 12.88 16.06
N LEU A 168 4.72 11.74 15.81
CA LEU A 168 5.18 10.82 16.85
C LEU A 168 6.14 11.52 17.81
N ARG A 169 7.14 12.19 17.24
CA ARG A 169 8.17 12.88 18.01
C ARG A 169 7.60 13.99 18.87
N VAL A 170 6.59 14.70 18.38
CA VAL A 170 5.89 15.75 19.14
C VAL A 170 5.07 15.16 20.29
N VAL A 171 4.42 14.01 20.08
CA VAL A 171 3.49 13.41 21.06
C VAL A 171 4.20 12.56 22.11
N THR A 172 5.26 11.84 21.73
CA THR A 172 5.86 10.76 22.56
C THR A 172 7.32 10.99 22.92
N GLY A 173 7.97 12.02 22.36
CA GLY A 173 9.39 12.26 22.56
C GLY A 173 10.30 11.43 21.63
N PRO A 174 11.63 11.48 21.84
CA PRO A 174 12.62 11.00 20.88
C PRO A 174 12.88 9.48 20.88
N SER A 175 12.54 8.73 21.94
CA SER A 175 12.82 7.30 22.05
C SER A 175 11.99 6.45 21.07
N GLU A 176 10.67 6.70 21.00
CA GLU A 176 9.72 6.01 20.11
C GLU A 176 9.96 6.30 18.62
N ALA A 177 10.58 7.44 18.30
CA ALA A 177 10.96 7.78 16.93
C ALA A 177 11.96 6.77 16.33
N SER A 178 12.71 6.05 17.17
CA SER A 178 13.68 5.03 16.74
C SER A 178 12.98 3.83 16.09
N PHE A 179 11.81 3.43 16.57
CA PHE A 179 11.04 2.33 15.99
C PHE A 179 10.44 2.71 14.64
N ALA A 180 9.88 3.92 14.53
CA ALA A 180 9.42 4.45 13.24
C ALA A 180 10.55 4.53 12.21
N ALA A 181 11.79 4.80 12.63
CA ALA A 181 12.96 4.77 11.78
C ALA A 181 13.30 3.36 11.26
N LEU A 182 12.95 2.28 11.98
CA LEU A 182 13.10 0.89 11.51
C LEU A 182 12.03 0.50 10.47
N CYS A 183 10.83 1.05 10.59
CA CYS A 183 9.75 0.82 9.61
C CYS A 183 10.06 1.44 8.24
N LEU A 184 10.86 2.51 8.20
CA LEU A 184 11.17 3.25 6.98
C LEU A 184 11.95 2.40 5.95
N PRO A 185 13.09 1.75 6.29
CA PRO A 185 13.77 0.82 5.39
C PRO A 185 12.86 -0.28 4.84
N VAL A 186 11.94 -0.80 5.66
CA VAL A 186 10.98 -1.83 5.22
C VAL A 186 10.04 -1.27 4.16
N ALA A 187 9.43 -0.10 4.41
CA ALA A 187 8.58 0.57 3.43
C ALA A 187 9.34 0.90 2.13
N LEU A 188 10.58 1.41 2.24
CA LEU A 188 11.44 1.68 1.09
C LEU A 188 11.74 0.42 0.27
N GLY A 189 12.11 -0.67 0.95
CA GLY A 189 12.38 -1.95 0.31
C GLY A 189 11.14 -2.51 -0.38
N LEU A 190 9.98 -2.40 0.26
CA LEU A 190 8.70 -2.80 -0.34
C LEU A 190 8.34 -1.95 -1.55
N TYR A 191 8.53 -0.63 -1.49
CA TYR A 191 8.28 0.25 -2.64
C TYR A 191 9.20 -0.07 -3.82
N ALA A 192 10.49 -0.29 -3.56
CA ALA A 192 11.43 -0.70 -4.60
C ALA A 192 11.05 -2.04 -5.23
N LEU A 193 10.66 -3.00 -4.39
CA LEU A 193 10.21 -4.30 -4.84
C LEU A 193 8.92 -4.21 -5.65
N THR A 194 7.92 -3.45 -5.21
CA THR A 194 6.65 -3.30 -5.92
C THR A 194 6.83 -2.57 -7.25
N ALA A 195 7.74 -1.60 -7.32
CA ALA A 195 8.14 -0.98 -8.58
C ALA A 195 8.78 -2.02 -9.51
N LEU A 196 9.73 -2.81 -9.02
CA LEU A 196 10.38 -3.88 -9.79
C LEU A 196 9.37 -4.89 -10.33
N THR A 197 8.51 -5.44 -9.47
CA THR A 197 7.52 -6.46 -9.85
C THR A 197 6.53 -5.91 -10.86
N THR A 198 6.13 -4.64 -10.73
CA THR A 198 5.28 -3.95 -11.72
C THR A 198 5.97 -3.84 -13.07
N THR A 199 7.27 -3.50 -13.11
CA THR A 199 8.03 -3.41 -14.37
C THR A 199 8.25 -4.75 -15.05
N LEU A 200 8.35 -5.84 -14.28
CA LEU A 200 8.52 -7.21 -14.78
C LEU A 200 7.21 -7.78 -15.31
N VAL A 201 6.13 -7.69 -14.52
CA VAL A 201 4.86 -8.38 -14.81
C VAL A 201 3.98 -7.58 -15.77
N ARG A 202 4.07 -6.23 -15.75
CA ARG A 202 3.31 -5.32 -16.63
C ARG A 202 1.78 -5.50 -16.60
N HIS A 203 1.26 -6.16 -15.57
CA HIS A 203 -0.17 -6.40 -15.37
C HIS A 203 -0.55 -6.09 -13.92
N THR A 204 -1.59 -5.27 -13.72
CA THR A 204 -1.95 -4.68 -12.41
C THR A 204 -2.23 -5.70 -11.34
N LEU A 205 -3.11 -6.64 -11.66
CA LEU A 205 -3.64 -7.58 -10.69
C LEU A 205 -2.54 -8.51 -10.19
N TYR A 206 -1.69 -8.95 -11.11
CA TYR A 206 -0.58 -9.86 -10.81
C TYR A 206 0.56 -9.14 -10.09
N ALA A 207 0.93 -7.93 -10.52
CA ALA A 207 1.93 -7.12 -9.83
C ALA A 207 1.50 -6.79 -8.39
N GLY A 208 0.24 -6.40 -8.19
CA GLY A 208 -0.32 -6.13 -6.86
C GLY A 208 -0.38 -7.37 -5.98
N ALA A 209 -0.84 -8.51 -6.50
CA ALA A 209 -0.89 -9.76 -5.75
C ALA A 209 0.51 -10.26 -5.37
N LEU A 210 1.48 -10.19 -6.29
CA LEU A 210 2.86 -10.60 -6.03
C LEU A 210 3.54 -9.66 -5.02
N ALA A 211 3.33 -8.35 -5.14
CA ALA A 211 3.78 -7.36 -4.17
C ALA A 211 3.23 -7.62 -2.76
N ALA A 212 1.91 -7.81 -2.64
CA ALA A 212 1.26 -8.10 -1.36
C ALA A 212 1.77 -9.42 -0.76
N GLY A 213 1.97 -10.43 -1.60
CA GLY A 213 2.55 -11.72 -1.24
C GLY A 213 3.94 -11.58 -0.64
N VAL A 214 4.85 -10.87 -1.31
CA VAL A 214 6.19 -10.67 -0.77
C VAL A 214 6.17 -9.79 0.48
N ALA A 215 5.33 -8.76 0.54
CA ALA A 215 5.20 -7.93 1.74
C ALA A 215 4.79 -8.76 2.96
N ALA A 216 3.83 -9.66 2.79
CA ALA A 216 3.40 -10.55 3.85
C ALA A 216 4.45 -11.62 4.21
N ILE A 217 5.22 -12.12 3.24
CA ILE A 217 6.37 -13.00 3.49
C ILE A 217 7.42 -12.28 4.35
N VAL A 218 7.79 -11.05 3.99
CA VAL A 218 8.76 -10.23 4.72
C VAL A 218 8.27 -9.96 6.15
N HIS A 219 6.99 -9.61 6.30
CA HIS A 219 6.39 -9.40 7.62
C HIS A 219 6.40 -10.69 8.46
N ALA A 220 5.97 -11.82 7.91
CA ALA A 220 5.99 -13.10 8.61
C ALA A 220 7.43 -13.53 8.98
N ALA A 221 8.40 -13.30 8.10
CA ALA A 221 9.81 -13.58 8.39
C ALA A 221 10.37 -12.68 9.51
N ALA A 222 9.98 -11.40 9.52
CA ALA A 222 10.34 -10.47 10.60
C ALA A 222 9.76 -10.93 11.95
N GLU A 223 8.50 -11.36 11.98
CA GLU A 223 7.87 -11.93 13.19
C GLU A 223 8.58 -13.20 13.69
N VAL A 224 8.98 -14.09 12.77
CA VAL A 224 9.71 -15.33 13.11
C VAL A 224 11.12 -15.02 13.65
N THR A 225 11.82 -14.07 13.04
CA THR A 225 13.22 -13.72 13.41
C THR A 225 13.32 -12.84 14.64
N ALA A 226 12.33 -11.99 14.89
CA ALA A 226 12.26 -11.14 16.09
C ALA A 226 11.90 -11.91 17.38
N GLY A 227 11.63 -13.21 17.29
CA GLY A 227 11.53 -14.11 18.43
C GLY A 227 10.54 -13.66 19.50
N SER A 228 9.24 -13.62 19.20
CA SER A 228 8.15 -13.43 20.19
C SER A 228 8.39 -12.32 21.24
N GLY A 229 9.09 -11.23 20.90
CA GLY A 229 9.41 -10.13 21.81
C GLY A 229 8.21 -9.35 22.36
N PHE A 230 6.98 -9.71 21.97
CA PHE A 230 5.77 -9.34 22.68
C PHE A 230 5.62 -10.20 23.94
N GLU A 231 6.44 -9.93 24.95
CA GLU A 231 6.28 -10.47 26.30
C GLU A 231 4.98 -9.93 26.92
N GLY A 232 3.86 -10.66 26.76
CA GLY A 232 2.61 -10.25 27.42
C GLY A 232 1.31 -10.83 26.89
N GLY A 233 1.15 -12.15 26.84
CA GLY A 233 -0.18 -12.79 26.86
C GLY A 233 -0.42 -13.94 25.86
N PRO A 234 -1.30 -14.90 26.19
CA PRO A 234 -1.33 -16.22 25.59
C PRO A 234 -2.06 -16.25 24.25
N LEU A 235 -1.30 -16.38 23.16
CA LEU A 235 -1.75 -17.15 21.99
C LEU A 235 -1.12 -18.55 22.11
N THR A 236 -1.78 -19.43 22.86
CA THR A 236 -1.37 -20.82 23.10
C THR A 236 -1.64 -21.71 21.88
N ALA A 237 -0.75 -21.63 20.89
CA ALA A 237 -0.22 -22.65 19.96
C ALA A 237 0.59 -21.89 18.88
N PRO A 238 1.80 -22.37 18.52
CA PRO A 238 2.98 -21.52 18.54
C PRO A 238 2.89 -20.43 17.46
N PRO A 239 3.28 -19.17 17.76
CA PRO A 239 3.34 -18.10 16.77
C PRO A 239 4.05 -18.52 15.47
N ALA A 240 4.98 -19.47 15.56
CA ALA A 240 5.61 -20.14 14.42
C ALA A 240 4.63 -20.88 13.49
N ALA A 241 3.61 -21.59 14.00
CA ALA A 241 2.63 -22.29 13.17
C ALA A 241 1.65 -21.33 12.48
N PHE A 242 1.24 -20.26 13.17
CA PHE A 242 0.44 -19.19 12.56
C PHE A 242 1.25 -18.45 11.49
N ALA A 243 2.47 -18.02 11.83
CA ALA A 243 3.38 -17.37 10.89
C ALA A 243 3.73 -18.28 9.71
N ALA A 244 3.96 -19.58 9.92
CA ALA A 244 4.20 -20.55 8.86
C ALA A 244 2.98 -20.77 7.97
N ALA A 245 1.77 -20.85 8.54
CA ALA A 245 0.53 -20.96 7.76
C ALA A 245 0.24 -19.68 6.95
N PHE A 246 0.49 -18.51 7.55
CA PHE A 246 0.40 -17.22 6.88
C PHE A 246 1.41 -17.15 5.74
N LEU A 247 2.69 -17.43 6.03
CA LEU A 247 3.77 -17.49 5.05
C LEU A 247 3.46 -18.45 3.90
N ALA A 248 3.00 -19.67 4.20
CA ALA A 248 2.62 -20.66 3.19
C ALA A 248 1.45 -20.16 2.32
N THR A 249 0.45 -19.51 2.92
CA THR A 249 -0.69 -18.95 2.20
C THR A 249 -0.25 -17.82 1.26
N PHE A 250 0.64 -16.93 1.71
CA PHE A 250 1.17 -15.85 0.87
C PHE A 250 2.15 -16.35 -0.19
N CYS A 251 2.97 -17.37 0.11
CA CYS A 251 3.79 -18.04 -0.89
C CYS A 251 2.91 -18.68 -1.97
N ALA A 252 1.87 -19.42 -1.58
CA ALA A 252 0.91 -19.99 -2.51
C ALA A 252 0.22 -18.90 -3.35
N ALA A 253 -0.28 -17.84 -2.73
CA ALA A 253 -0.89 -16.70 -3.43
C ALA A 253 0.08 -16.03 -4.42
N THR A 254 1.35 -15.89 -4.05
CA THR A 254 2.41 -15.34 -4.91
C THR A 254 2.67 -16.25 -6.11
N VAL A 255 2.79 -17.56 -5.89
CA VAL A 255 2.97 -18.56 -6.94
C VAL A 255 1.77 -18.60 -7.88
N PHE A 256 0.54 -18.56 -7.34
CA PHE A 256 -0.68 -18.51 -8.14
C PHE A 256 -0.77 -17.22 -8.95
N ALA A 257 -0.47 -16.06 -8.36
CA ALA A 257 -0.42 -14.79 -9.06
C ALA A 257 0.62 -14.79 -10.19
N TRP A 258 1.80 -15.37 -9.94
CA TRP A 258 2.85 -15.55 -10.95
C TRP A 258 2.41 -16.49 -12.07
N GLN A 259 1.82 -17.65 -11.75
CA GLN A 259 1.33 -18.59 -12.76
C GLN A 259 0.22 -17.98 -13.61
N ALA A 260 -0.71 -17.24 -12.99
CA ALA A 260 -1.76 -16.53 -13.71
C ALA A 260 -1.18 -15.45 -14.65
N ALA A 261 -0.13 -14.76 -14.21
CA ALA A 261 0.61 -13.80 -15.04
C ALA A 261 1.33 -14.46 -16.22
N ALA A 262 2.08 -15.53 -15.95
CA ALA A 262 2.89 -16.22 -16.95
C ALA A 262 2.03 -16.90 -18.03
N ARG A 263 0.81 -17.31 -17.68
CA ARG A 263 -0.12 -18.03 -18.58
C ARG A 263 -1.23 -17.14 -19.16
N ASP A 264 -1.22 -15.85 -18.86
CA ASP A 264 -2.21 -14.85 -19.31
C ASP A 264 -3.67 -15.35 -19.22
N TRP A 265 -4.09 -15.74 -18.01
CA TRP A 265 -5.45 -16.27 -17.78
C TRP A 265 -6.57 -15.26 -18.05
N SER A 266 -6.22 -13.99 -18.29
CA SER A 266 -7.15 -12.90 -18.61
C SER A 266 -7.74 -12.95 -20.03
N VAL A 267 -7.14 -13.72 -20.95
CA VAL A 267 -7.61 -13.76 -22.34
C VAL A 267 -8.47 -15.00 -22.55
N PRO A 268 -9.79 -14.87 -22.79
CA PRO A 268 -10.55 -15.96 -23.35
C PRO A 268 -9.90 -16.28 -24.69
N GLN A 269 -9.33 -17.47 -24.82
CA GLN A 269 -8.85 -17.96 -26.11
C GLN A 269 -10.07 -18.11 -27.02
N GLY A 270 -10.43 -17.02 -27.68
CA GLY A 270 -11.36 -17.03 -28.79
C GLY A 270 -10.75 -17.95 -29.83
N ARG A 271 -11.30 -19.16 -29.93
CA ARG A 271 -11.08 -20.06 -31.05
C ARG A 271 -11.49 -19.30 -32.30
N GLY A 272 -10.50 -18.94 -33.12
CA GLY A 272 -10.71 -18.67 -34.53
C GLY A 272 -11.21 -19.91 -35.23
#